data_AF-A0A346KIY3-F1
#
_entry.id   AF-A0A346KIY3-F1
#
_cell.length_a   1.000
_cell.length_b   1.000
_cell.length_c   1.000
_cell.angle_alpha   90.00
_cell.angle_beta   90.00
_cell.angle_gamma   90.00
#
_symmetry.space_group_name_H-M   'P 1'
#
loop_
_entity.id
_entity.type
_entity.pdbx_description
1 polymer ?
#
loop_
_entity_poly.entity_id
_entity_poly.type
_entity_poly.pdbx_seq_one_letter_code
_entity_poly.pdbx_strand_id
1 'polypeptide(L)'
;EDMPFMPDGTPVDIILNTHGVPRRMNIGQILETHLGWVAKAGWNIEGEPEWAANLPDGLRHAQPDQTVSTPVFDGAKEEELQGLLSCTLPNRDGDVMVNADGKARLFDGRSGEPFPYPVTVGY
;
A
#
# COMPACT_ATOMS: atom_id res chain seq x y z
N GLU A 1 -8.60 -15.11 16.39
CA GLU A 1 -8.73 -15.47 14.97
C GLU A 1 -7.37 -15.90 14.48
N ASP A 2 -7.28 -16.93 13.63
CA ASP A 2 -6.00 -17.54 13.23
C ASP A 2 -5.19 -16.70 12.22
N MET A 3 -5.82 -15.70 11.60
CA MET A 3 -5.20 -14.92 10.54
C MET A 3 -4.23 -13.86 11.11
N PRO A 4 -3.12 -13.59 10.41
CA PRO A 4 -2.29 -12.42 10.70
C PRO A 4 -3.12 -11.14 10.69
N PHE A 5 -2.80 -10.21 11.58
CA PHE A 5 -3.52 -8.95 11.72
C PHE A 5 -2.57 -7.75 11.83
N MET A 6 -3.09 -6.59 11.45
CA MET A 6 -2.42 -5.29 11.47
C MET A 6 -2.40 -4.69 12.88
N PRO A 7 -1.61 -3.63 13.16
CA PRO A 7 -1.53 -3.03 14.49
C PRO A 7 -2.87 -2.50 15.03
N ASP A 8 -3.80 -2.13 14.14
CA ASP A 8 -5.15 -1.69 14.48
C ASP A 8 -6.14 -2.84 14.76
N GLY A 9 -5.66 -4.09 14.72
CA GLY A 9 -6.46 -5.30 14.92
C GLY A 9 -7.14 -5.84 13.67
N THR A 10 -7.00 -5.18 12.51
CA THR A 10 -7.63 -5.62 11.26
C THR A 10 -6.95 -6.90 10.76
N PRO A 11 -7.67 -8.04 10.64
CA PRO A 11 -7.10 -9.25 10.08
C PRO A 11 -6.94 -9.14 8.55
N VAL A 12 -5.94 -9.83 8.00
CA VAL A 12 -5.82 -9.97 6.54
C VAL A 12 -6.80 -11.03 6.02
N ASP A 13 -7.37 -10.79 4.84
CA ASP A 13 -8.35 -11.71 4.25
C ASP A 13 -7.70 -12.87 3.50
N ILE A 14 -6.61 -12.60 2.77
CA ILE A 14 -5.94 -13.56 1.88
C ILE A 14 -4.41 -13.43 2.06
N ILE A 15 -3.72 -14.57 2.06
CA ILE A 15 -2.25 -14.62 2.09
C ILE A 15 -1.75 -15.26 0.79
N LEU A 16 -0.97 -14.51 0.01
CA LEU A 16 -0.34 -15.00 -1.22
C LEU A 16 1.10 -15.45 -0.97
N ASN A 17 1.54 -16.49 -1.67
CA ASN A 17 2.91 -17.01 -1.56
C ASN A 17 3.89 -16.20 -2.40
N THR A 18 4.92 -15.66 -1.74
CA THR A 18 5.97 -14.82 -2.36
C THR A 18 6.85 -15.57 -3.36
N HIS A 19 7.08 -16.88 -3.18
CA HIS A 19 7.98 -17.65 -4.04
C HIS A 19 7.50 -17.74 -5.51
N GLY A 20 6.20 -17.57 -5.74
CA GLY A 20 5.61 -17.65 -7.07
C GLY A 20 5.80 -16.38 -7.91
N VAL A 21 6.02 -15.23 -7.27
CA VAL A 21 5.99 -13.92 -7.93
C VAL A 21 7.21 -13.69 -8.83
N PRO A 22 8.47 -13.80 -8.34
CA PRO A 22 9.62 -13.52 -9.20
C PRO A 22 9.74 -14.53 -10.36
N ARG A 23 9.35 -15.78 -10.14
CA ARG A 23 9.46 -16.85 -11.15
C ARG A 23 8.52 -16.65 -12.34
N ARG A 24 7.37 -16.00 -12.13
CA ARG A 24 6.36 -15.77 -13.16
C ARG A 24 6.52 -14.43 -13.87
N MET A 25 7.47 -13.59 -13.44
CA MET A 25 7.70 -12.25 -13.98
C MET A 25 6.44 -11.37 -13.98
N ASN A 26 5.52 -11.60 -13.02
CA ASN A 26 4.24 -10.90 -12.92
C ASN A 26 4.23 -9.93 -11.72
N ILE A 27 5.18 -8.99 -11.71
CA ILE A 27 5.32 -8.00 -10.63
C ILE A 27 4.16 -7.00 -10.56
N GLY A 28 3.35 -6.90 -11.63
CA GLY A 28 2.15 -6.07 -11.67
C GLY A 28 1.21 -6.30 -10.48
N GLN A 29 1.12 -7.53 -9.96
CA GLN A 29 0.30 -7.81 -8.77
C GLN A 29 0.81 -7.08 -7.52
N ILE A 30 2.13 -6.87 -7.39
CA ILE A 30 2.72 -6.16 -6.26
C ILE A 30 2.49 -4.66 -6.41
N LEU A 31 2.63 -4.13 -7.62
CA LEU A 31 2.30 -2.74 -7.94
C LEU A 31 0.81 -2.46 -7.69
N GLU A 32 -0.06 -3.39 -8.05
CA GLU A 32 -1.50 -3.33 -7.78
C GLU A 32 -1.78 -3.34 -6.29
N THR A 33 -1.16 -4.25 -5.51
CA THR A 33 -1.30 -4.28 -4.04
C THR A 33 -0.92 -2.94 -3.40
N HIS A 34 0.19 -2.33 -3.83
CA HIS A 34 0.61 -1.03 -3.34
C HIS A 34 -0.38 0.08 -3.72
N LEU A 35 -0.83 0.11 -4.98
CA LEU A 35 -1.79 1.11 -5.45
C LEU A 35 -3.16 0.94 -4.77
N GLY A 36 -3.59 -0.30 -4.55
CA GLY A 36 -4.81 -0.65 -3.82
C GLY A 36 -4.75 -0.16 -2.37
N TRP A 37 -3.60 -0.28 -1.72
CA TRP A 37 -3.40 0.31 -0.40
C TRP A 37 -3.52 1.84 -0.41
N VAL A 38 -2.82 2.51 -1.33
CA VAL A 38 -2.89 3.97 -1.49
C VAL A 38 -4.34 4.42 -1.73
N ALA A 39 -5.07 3.72 -2.59
CA ALA A 39 -6.47 4.00 -2.90
C ALA A 39 -7.40 3.77 -1.69
N LYS A 40 -7.13 2.74 -0.88
CA LYS A 40 -7.88 2.46 0.35
C LYS A 40 -7.66 3.55 1.40
N ALA A 41 -6.40 3.89 1.67
CA ALA A 41 -6.02 4.81 2.73
C ALA A 41 -6.31 6.28 2.35
N GLY A 42 -6.22 6.62 1.06
CA GLY A 42 -6.14 8.01 0.62
C GLY A 42 -4.74 8.58 0.85
N TRP A 43 -4.48 9.77 0.29
CA TRP A 43 -3.17 10.42 0.36
C TRP A 43 -3.29 11.93 0.29
N ASN A 44 -2.26 12.62 0.77
CA ASN A 44 -2.13 14.06 0.67
C ASN A 44 -0.68 14.44 0.37
N ILE A 45 -0.41 14.92 -0.85
CA ILE A 45 0.93 15.34 -1.27
C ILE A 45 1.16 16.79 -0.79
N GLU A 46 2.15 16.97 0.08
CA GLU A 46 2.58 18.29 0.53
C GLU A 46 3.70 18.84 -0.35
N GLY A 47 3.61 20.13 -0.71
CA GLY A 47 4.60 20.81 -1.53
C GLY A 47 4.58 20.39 -3.00
N GLU A 48 5.75 20.45 -3.65
CA GLU A 48 5.94 20.12 -5.06
C GLU A 48 7.15 19.18 -5.23
N PRO A 49 7.05 17.92 -4.78
CA PRO A 49 8.15 16.99 -4.90
C PRO A 49 8.39 16.61 -6.37
N GLU A 50 9.65 16.35 -6.72
CA GLU A 50 10.07 16.04 -8.10
C GLU A 50 9.32 14.83 -8.69
N TRP A 51 9.07 13.80 -7.89
CA TRP A 51 8.33 12.60 -8.30
C TRP A 51 6.87 12.89 -8.68
N ALA A 52 6.28 13.97 -8.15
CA ALA A 52 4.90 14.37 -8.44
C ALA A 52 4.78 15.39 -9.58
N ALA A 53 5.89 15.77 -10.23
CA ALA A 53 5.90 16.84 -11.23
C ALA A 53 4.97 16.59 -12.43
N ASN A 54 4.71 15.33 -12.76
CA ASN A 54 3.83 14.94 -13.87
C ASN A 54 2.44 14.47 -13.42
N LEU A 55 2.18 14.42 -12.11
CA LEU A 55 0.86 14.04 -11.61
C LEU A 55 -0.14 15.17 -11.88
N PRO A 56 -1.32 14.86 -12.44
CA PRO A 56 -2.40 15.84 -12.55
C PRO A 56 -2.72 16.47 -11.19
N ASP A 57 -2.99 17.78 -11.15
CA ASP A 57 -3.27 18.49 -9.90
C ASP A 57 -4.44 17.87 -9.11
N GLY A 58 -5.42 17.30 -9.82
CA GLY A 58 -6.55 16.58 -9.21
C GLY A 58 -6.17 15.29 -8.46
N LEU A 59 -4.96 14.77 -8.66
CA LEU A 59 -4.41 13.60 -7.95
C LEU A 59 -3.44 13.97 -6.84
N ARG A 60 -3.25 15.26 -6.51
CA ARG A 60 -2.39 15.66 -5.38
C ARG A 60 -3.00 15.32 -4.02
N HIS A 61 -4.31 15.10 -3.97
CA HIS A 61 -5.02 14.71 -2.76
C HIS A 61 -6.17 13.77 -3.10
N ALA A 62 -6.34 12.72 -2.30
CA ALA A 62 -7.46 11.81 -2.40
C ALA A 62 -7.95 11.40 -1.00
N GLN A 63 -9.26 11.33 -0.86
CA GLN A 63 -9.90 10.77 0.33
C GLN A 63 -9.62 9.26 0.43
N PRO A 64 -9.92 8.61 1.57
CA PRO A 64 -9.98 7.14 1.64
C PRO A 64 -11.00 6.54 0.65
N ASP A 65 -10.84 5.25 0.36
CA ASP A 65 -11.75 4.44 -0.46
C ASP A 65 -12.02 5.01 -1.88
N GLN A 66 -10.98 5.52 -2.54
CA GLN A 66 -11.12 6.09 -3.89
C GLN A 66 -10.96 5.06 -4.98
N THR A 67 -11.74 5.24 -6.06
CA THR A 67 -11.52 4.50 -7.29
C THR A 67 -10.44 5.20 -8.11
N VAL A 68 -9.40 4.45 -8.47
CA VAL A 68 -8.29 4.93 -9.30
C VAL A 68 -8.23 4.15 -10.61
N SER A 69 -7.60 4.73 -11.62
CA SER A 69 -7.44 4.09 -12.93
C SER A 69 -6.00 4.19 -13.41
N THR A 70 -5.42 3.06 -13.82
CA THR A 70 -4.11 3.00 -14.47
C THR A 70 -4.28 2.47 -15.90
N PRO A 71 -4.22 3.35 -16.92
CA PRO A 71 -4.23 2.90 -18.31
C PRO A 71 -3.08 1.94 -18.58
N VAL A 72 -3.34 0.90 -19.38
CA VAL A 72 -2.41 -0.25 -19.59
C VAL A 72 -1.00 0.16 -20.01
N PHE A 73 -0.83 1.31 -20.68
CA PHE A 73 0.46 1.79 -21.18
C PHE A 73 0.83 3.20 -20.74
N ASP A 74 0.01 3.83 -19.88
CA ASP A 74 0.19 5.21 -19.42
C ASP A 74 -0.23 5.34 -17.94
N GLY A 75 0.00 4.26 -17.19
CA GLY A 75 -0.35 4.15 -15.78
C GLY A 75 0.68 4.82 -14.86
N ALA A 76 0.44 4.68 -13.56
CA ALA A 76 1.33 5.20 -12.53
C ALA A 76 2.75 4.62 -12.68
N LYS A 77 3.75 5.49 -12.61
CA LYS A 77 5.17 5.11 -12.59
C LYS A 77 5.56 4.64 -11.19
N GLU A 78 6.66 3.90 -11.12
CA GLU A 78 7.18 3.36 -9.85
C GLU A 78 7.51 4.46 -8.84
N GLU A 79 8.16 5.55 -9.29
CA GLU A 79 8.50 6.71 -8.46
C GLU A 79 7.25 7.42 -7.92
N GLU A 80 6.21 7.55 -8.74
CA GLU A 80 4.94 8.14 -8.35
C GLU A 80 4.25 7.27 -7.29
N LEU A 81 4.23 5.94 -7.49
CA LEU A 81 3.62 5.00 -6.55
C LEU A 81 4.36 4.97 -5.20
N GLN A 82 5.69 4.96 -5.23
CA GLN A 82 6.50 5.03 -4.01
C GLN A 82 6.30 6.35 -3.28
N GLY A 83 6.23 7.46 -4.02
CA GLY A 83 5.90 8.78 -3.47
C GLY A 83 4.53 8.81 -2.81
N LEU A 84 3.52 8.23 -3.45
CA LEU A 84 2.17 8.12 -2.92
C LEU A 84 2.11 7.27 -1.64
N LEU A 85 2.81 6.14 -1.59
CA LEU A 85 2.92 5.31 -0.39
C LEU A 85 3.50 6.11 0.80
N SER A 86 4.47 6.99 0.54
CA SER A 86 5.10 7.81 1.58
C SER A 86 4.21 8.90 2.18
N CYS A 87 3.06 9.21 1.55
CA CYS A 87 2.13 10.26 1.96
C CYS A 87 0.68 9.77 2.12
N THR A 88 0.51 8.47 2.43
CA THR A 88 -0.80 7.91 2.76
C THR A 88 -1.36 8.52 4.04
N LEU A 89 -2.68 8.70 4.09
CA LEU A 89 -3.36 9.24 5.26
C LEU A 89 -3.35 8.23 6.41
N PRO A 90 -3.27 8.69 7.67
CA PRO A 90 -3.39 7.82 8.82
C PRO A 90 -4.81 7.24 8.93
N ASN A 91 -4.93 6.12 9.63
CA ASN A 91 -6.21 5.55 9.99
C ASN A 91 -6.94 6.42 11.05
N ARG A 92 -8.11 5.96 11.51
CA ARG A 92 -8.92 6.65 12.54
C ARG A 92 -8.13 6.97 13.81
N ASP A 93 -7.17 6.14 14.17
CA ASP A 93 -6.44 6.24 15.43
C ASP A 93 -5.15 7.09 15.28
N GLY A 94 -4.92 7.65 14.09
CA GLY A 94 -3.80 8.55 13.79
C GLY A 94 -2.54 7.84 13.32
N ASP A 95 -2.61 6.53 13.07
CA ASP A 95 -1.46 5.71 12.73
C ASP A 95 -1.39 5.44 11.22
N VAL A 96 -0.19 5.53 10.65
CA VAL A 96 0.09 5.12 9.26
C VAL A 96 0.51 3.65 9.29
N MET A 97 -0.32 2.77 8.72
CA MET A 97 -0.14 1.32 8.85
C MET A 97 0.95 0.74 7.94
N VAL A 98 1.11 1.32 6.74
CA VAL A 98 2.04 0.85 5.71
C VAL A 98 3.11 1.90 5.50
N ASN A 99 4.36 1.46 5.50
CA ASN A 99 5.51 2.35 5.29
C ASN A 99 5.71 2.70 3.81
N ALA A 100 6.69 3.57 3.52
CA ALA A 100 7.02 3.97 2.15
C ALA A 100 7.48 2.82 1.23
N ASP A 101 7.87 1.67 1.79
CA ASP A 101 8.23 0.46 1.03
C ASP A 101 7.01 -0.41 0.69
N GLY A 102 5.80 0.01 1.06
CA GLY A 102 4.57 -0.78 0.86
C GLY A 102 4.39 -1.92 1.85
N LYS A 103 5.06 -1.88 3.01
CA LYS A 103 5.04 -2.94 4.02
C LYS A 103 4.47 -2.47 5.36
N ALA A 104 3.76 -3.38 6.04
CA ALA A 104 3.22 -3.19 7.38
C ALA A 104 3.85 -4.19 8.37
N ARG A 105 3.78 -3.85 9.66
CA ARG A 105 4.06 -4.80 10.73
C ARG A 105 2.82 -5.65 10.99
N LEU A 106 2.93 -6.96 10.83
CA LEU A 106 1.86 -7.90 11.14
C LEU A 106 2.12 -8.61 12.47
N PHE A 107 1.04 -9.09 13.09
CA PHE A 107 1.04 -9.95 14.26
C PHE A 107 0.45 -11.30 13.89
N ASP A 108 1.02 -12.38 14.43
CA ASP A 108 0.49 -13.72 14.24
C ASP A 108 -0.81 -13.89 15.06
N GLY A 109 -1.93 -14.19 14.39
CA GLY A 109 -3.23 -14.39 15.04
C GLY A 109 -3.28 -15.57 16.02
N ARG A 110 -2.35 -16.52 15.91
CA ARG A 110 -2.28 -17.69 16.80
C ARG A 110 -1.46 -17.45 18.06
N SER A 111 -0.28 -16.83 17.92
CA SER A 111 0.63 -16.58 19.05
C SER A 111 0.48 -15.20 19.66
N GLY A 112 0.00 -14.22 18.90
CA GLY A 112 -0.03 -12.79 19.26
C GLY A 112 1.31 -12.07 19.08
N GLU A 113 2.38 -12.79 18.73
CA GLU A 113 3.71 -12.20 18.56
C GLU A 113 3.84 -11.46 17.22
N PRO A 114 4.60 -10.35 17.17
CA PRO A 114 4.87 -9.67 15.91
C PRO A 114 5.77 -10.52 15.00
N PHE A 115 5.52 -10.46 13.70
CA PHE A 115 6.45 -11.05 12.73
C PHE A 115 7.82 -10.35 12.81
N PRO A 116 8.93 -11.08 12.57
CA PRO A 116 10.28 -10.54 12.68
C PRO A 116 10.62 -9.49 11.60
N TYR A 117 9.87 -9.48 10.49
CA TYR A 117 10.09 -8.58 9.36
C TYR A 117 8.76 -7.95 8.92
N PRO A 118 8.78 -6.72 8.38
CA PRO A 118 7.59 -6.12 7.79
C PRO A 118 7.20 -6.85 6.51
N VAL A 119 5.90 -6.94 6.25
CA VAL A 119 5.29 -7.73 5.18
C VAL A 119 4.50 -6.80 4.27
N THR A 120 4.55 -7.01 2.96
CA THR A 120 3.73 -6.25 1.99
C THR A 120 2.25 -6.52 2.24
N VAL A 121 1.47 -5.45 2.40
CA VAL A 121 0.02 -5.50 2.65
C VAL A 121 -0.65 -4.48 1.73
N GLY A 122 -1.81 -4.84 1.18
CA GLY A 122 -2.58 -3.99 0.29
C GLY A 122 -3.89 -4.64 -0.12
N TYR A 123 -4.52 -4.06 -1.15
CA TYR A 123 -5.82 -4.46 -1.68
C TYR A 123 -5.71 -4.88 -3.14
#